data_AF-A0A7D7V664-F1
#
_entry.id   AF-A0A7D7V664-F1
#
_cell.length_a   1.000
_cell.length_b   1.000
_cell.length_c   1.000
_cell.angle_alpha   90.00
_cell.angle_beta   90.00
_cell.angle_gamma   90.00
#
_symmetry.space_group_name_H-M   'P 1'
#
loop_
_entity.id
_entity.type
_entity.pdbx_description
1 polymer ?
#
loop_
_entity_poly.entity_id
_entity_poly.type
_entity_poly.pdbx_seq_one_letter_code
_entity_poly.pdbx_strand_id
1 'polypeptide(L)'
;MVEILMQNKMLIIFAVSLSALLAGNASDAFAVESPTMHESKIITNGDLYVESKIPTQIPFSVTAMDGFNSPIPVECDKTSKTMFKVGKTTVRCIAFDSFGNKTSDSFVVTIGYEIVRIPDWLKNITQFWISGGISDAEYFQTLSFLLDEKIIHVPYTKMPKNAGDHEIPIWIQTNAERWVNGDMSDDEFSIGMQWLLDKKII
;
A
#
# COMPACT_ATOMS: atom_id res chain seq x y z
N MET A 1 33.10 -8.84 7.84
CA MET A 1 33.04 -7.58 8.58
C MET A 1 34.22 -6.74 8.11
N VAL A 2 33.98 -5.82 7.18
CA VAL A 2 34.98 -4.88 6.66
C VAL A 2 34.28 -3.53 6.62
N GLU A 3 34.57 -2.70 7.62
CA GLU A 3 34.25 -1.27 7.63
C GLU A 3 35.34 -0.55 6.82
N ILE A 4 34.94 0.31 5.88
CA ILE A 4 35.84 1.27 5.24
C ILE A 4 35.31 2.66 5.57
N LEU A 5 35.92 3.24 6.61
CA LEU A 5 35.92 4.67 6.87
C LEU A 5 36.84 5.35 5.83
N MET A 6 36.34 6.36 5.13
CA MET A 6 37.20 7.29 4.38
C MET A 6 37.01 8.71 4.92
N GLN A 7 37.97 9.16 5.74
CA GLN A 7 38.25 10.58 6.01
C GLN A 7 39.50 10.99 5.23
N ASN A 8 39.50 12.14 4.53
CA ASN A 8 40.68 13.02 4.43
C ASN A 8 40.45 14.40 3.77
N LYS A 9 40.88 15.44 4.51
CA LYS A 9 41.66 16.66 4.14
C LYS A 9 41.08 17.68 3.13
N MET A 10 40.72 18.92 3.52
CA MET A 10 41.50 20.08 4.03
C MET A 10 41.98 21.03 2.91
N LEU A 11 41.52 22.29 2.93
CA LEU A 11 42.36 23.50 2.73
C LEU A 11 41.69 24.75 3.33
N ILE A 12 42.50 25.57 4.02
CA ILE A 12 42.15 26.77 4.79
C ILE A 12 42.48 28.03 3.97
N ILE A 13 41.66 29.09 4.04
CA ILE A 13 42.13 30.48 3.90
C ILE A 13 41.45 31.36 4.95
N PHE A 14 42.27 32.01 5.79
CA PHE A 14 41.87 33.02 6.77
C PHE A 14 41.68 34.38 6.10
N ALA A 15 40.62 35.11 6.49
CA ALA A 15 40.59 36.56 6.41
C ALA A 15 39.93 37.11 7.69
N VAL A 16 40.70 37.88 8.46
CA VAL A 16 40.25 38.65 9.63
C VAL A 16 40.08 40.10 9.18
N SER A 17 38.91 40.68 9.41
CA SER A 17 38.80 42.13 9.68
C SER A 17 37.57 42.44 10.54
N LEU A 18 37.85 42.54 11.84
CA LEU A 18 37.40 43.52 12.83
C LEU A 18 36.30 44.52 12.41
N SER A 19 35.18 44.55 13.14
CA SER A 19 34.44 45.78 13.53
C SER A 19 33.33 45.51 14.56
N ALA A 20 33.48 46.15 15.72
CA ALA A 20 32.49 46.71 16.66
C ALA A 20 31.41 45.82 17.32
N LEU A 21 31.51 45.79 18.66
CA LEU A 21 30.46 45.40 19.61
C LEU A 21 29.17 46.20 19.40
N LEU A 22 28.03 45.50 19.41
CA LEU A 22 26.85 45.96 20.13
C LEU A 22 26.46 44.87 21.12
N ALA A 23 26.73 45.12 22.39
CA ALA A 23 26.10 44.40 23.49
C ALA A 23 24.62 44.79 23.52
N GLY A 24 23.80 44.03 22.80
CA GLY A 24 22.36 44.01 22.98
C GLY A 24 21.99 42.70 23.64
N ASN A 25 21.69 42.72 24.94
CA ASN A 25 21.01 41.60 25.57
C ASN A 25 19.62 41.54 24.93
N ALA A 26 19.45 40.63 23.98
CA ALA A 26 18.13 40.23 23.52
C ALA A 26 17.46 39.53 24.70
N SER A 27 16.72 40.29 25.50
CA SER A 27 15.82 39.74 26.50
C SER A 27 14.76 38.92 25.76
N ASP A 28 14.88 37.60 25.85
CA ASP A 28 13.85 36.60 25.67
C ASP A 28 12.77 36.95 24.64
N ALA A 29 13.11 36.86 23.36
CA ALA A 29 12.11 36.46 22.39
C ALA A 29 11.76 35.00 22.72
N PHE A 30 10.73 34.80 23.54
CA PHE A 30 10.03 33.52 23.62
C PHE A 30 9.62 33.17 22.20
N ALA A 31 10.34 32.25 21.58
CA ALA A 31 9.78 31.51 20.46
C ALA A 31 8.54 30.82 21.04
N VAL A 32 7.37 31.39 20.77
CA VAL A 32 6.12 30.65 20.89
C VAL A 32 6.30 29.50 19.91
N GLU A 33 6.62 28.31 20.42
CA GLU A 33 6.50 27.09 19.63
C GLU A 33 5.10 27.15 19.03
N SER A 34 5.03 27.23 17.69
CA SER A 34 3.76 27.21 17.00
C SER A 34 3.02 25.98 17.52
N PRO A 35 1.79 26.11 18.05
CA PRO A 35 1.09 24.99 18.65
C PRO A 35 1.09 23.85 17.64
N THR A 36 1.64 22.70 18.01
CA THR A 36 1.63 21.52 17.17
C THR A 36 0.16 21.17 16.91
N MET A 37 -0.31 21.51 15.73
CA MET A 37 -1.67 21.18 15.29
C MET A 37 -1.72 19.67 15.14
N HIS A 38 -2.25 18.99 16.15
CA HIS A 38 -2.56 17.57 16.02
C HIS A 38 -3.76 17.44 15.08
N GLU A 39 -3.55 16.79 13.94
CA GLU A 39 -4.54 16.69 12.88
C GLU A 39 -5.60 15.63 13.22
N SER A 40 -6.84 15.89 12.82
CA SER A 40 -7.91 14.91 12.88
C SER A 40 -7.67 13.75 11.90
N LYS A 41 -7.98 12.52 12.33
CA LYS A 41 -7.76 11.30 11.56
C LYS A 41 -9.05 10.51 11.39
N ILE A 42 -9.33 10.05 10.17
CA ILE A 42 -10.36 9.05 9.89
C ILE A 42 -9.75 7.64 10.03
N ILE A 43 -10.51 6.73 10.61
CA ILE A 43 -10.17 5.34 10.85
C ILE A 43 -11.20 4.47 10.13
N THR A 44 -10.73 3.63 9.21
CA THR A 44 -11.54 2.70 8.41
C THR A 44 -11.09 1.26 8.63
N ASN A 45 -11.88 0.30 8.18
CA ASN A 45 -11.47 -1.12 8.09
C ASN A 45 -10.49 -1.39 6.93
N GLY A 46 -10.07 -0.37 6.18
CA GLY A 46 -9.38 -0.52 4.90
C GLY A 46 -10.31 -0.96 3.77
N ASP A 47 -9.70 -1.39 2.66
CA ASP A 47 -10.44 -1.88 1.49
C ASP A 47 -11.19 -3.19 1.80
N LEU A 48 -12.41 -3.29 1.27
CA LEU A 48 -13.33 -4.40 1.50
C LEU A 48 -13.55 -5.20 0.22
N TYR A 49 -13.66 -6.53 0.37
CA TYR A 49 -13.87 -7.45 -0.74
C TYR A 49 -14.95 -8.48 -0.38
N VAL A 50 -15.90 -8.69 -1.28
CA VAL A 50 -16.91 -9.75 -1.19
C VAL A 50 -17.10 -10.43 -2.53
N GLU A 51 -16.97 -11.76 -2.52
CA GLU A 51 -17.28 -12.62 -3.65
C GLU A 51 -18.80 -12.68 -3.88
N SER A 52 -19.27 -12.02 -4.93
CA SER A 52 -20.69 -12.05 -5.29
C SER A 52 -20.91 -11.73 -6.76
N LYS A 53 -21.89 -12.41 -7.38
CA LYS A 53 -22.36 -12.13 -8.75
C LYS A 53 -23.51 -11.13 -8.78
N ILE A 54 -24.00 -10.73 -7.61
CA ILE A 54 -25.13 -9.83 -7.45
C ILE A 54 -24.73 -8.64 -6.59
N PRO A 55 -25.45 -7.51 -6.66
CA PRO A 55 -25.25 -6.43 -5.73
C PRO A 55 -25.38 -6.91 -4.29
N THR A 56 -24.44 -6.50 -3.42
CA THR A 56 -24.35 -6.98 -2.05
C THR A 56 -24.15 -5.82 -1.08
N GLN A 57 -24.76 -5.93 0.09
CA GLN A 57 -24.54 -5.03 1.22
C GLN A 57 -23.42 -5.59 2.11
N ILE A 58 -22.51 -4.73 2.57
CA ILE A 58 -21.34 -5.13 3.37
C ILE A 58 -21.32 -4.35 4.68
N PRO A 59 -21.15 -5.01 5.84
CA PRO A 59 -20.94 -4.33 7.10
C PRO A 59 -19.54 -3.68 7.15
N PHE A 60 -19.50 -2.39 7.48
CA PHE A 60 -18.26 -1.67 7.76
C PHE A 60 -18.52 -0.52 8.74
N SER A 61 -17.45 -0.08 9.42
CA SER A 61 -17.48 1.04 10.35
C SER A 61 -16.43 2.08 9.99
N VAL A 62 -16.81 3.35 10.04
CA VAL A 62 -15.89 4.48 9.90
C VAL A 62 -16.02 5.32 11.15
N THR A 63 -14.90 5.67 11.74
CA THR A 63 -14.82 6.58 12.90
C THR A 63 -13.80 7.66 12.62
N ALA A 64 -13.88 8.79 13.30
CA ALA A 64 -12.89 9.83 13.22
C ALA A 64 -12.55 10.35 14.62
N MET A 65 -11.29 10.73 14.80
CA MET A 65 -10.75 11.33 16.02
C MET A 65 -10.16 12.69 15.70
N ASP A 66 -10.32 13.68 16.59
CA ASP A 66 -9.60 14.95 16.49
C ASP A 66 -8.14 14.81 16.96
N GLY A 67 -7.41 15.93 16.95
CA GLY A 67 -6.02 16.00 17.43
C GLY A 67 -5.81 15.67 18.90
N PHE A 68 -6.89 15.60 19.69
CA PHE A 68 -6.87 15.28 21.12
C PHE A 68 -7.50 13.91 21.40
N ASN A 69 -7.61 13.05 20.38
CA ASN A 69 -8.23 11.72 20.45
C ASN A 69 -9.71 11.74 20.91
N SER A 70 -10.42 12.84 20.67
CA SER A 70 -11.86 12.93 20.92
C SER A 70 -12.64 12.49 19.67
N PRO A 71 -13.71 11.67 19.81
CA PRO A 71 -14.52 11.26 18.67
C PRO A 71 -15.20 12.46 17.99
N ILE A 72 -15.11 12.52 16.67
CA ILE A 72 -15.79 13.52 15.83
C ILE A 72 -16.75 12.85 14.83
N PRO A 73 -17.83 13.53 14.42
CA PRO A 73 -18.74 13.00 13.41
C PRO A 73 -18.05 12.79 12.07
N VAL A 74 -18.36 11.67 11.41
CA VAL A 74 -17.90 11.36 10.06
C VAL A 74 -19.10 11.23 9.14
N GLU A 75 -18.97 11.80 7.95
CA GLU A 75 -19.96 11.71 6.88
C GLU A 75 -19.34 11.02 5.67
N CYS A 76 -19.98 9.96 5.18
CA CYS A 76 -19.52 9.21 4.02
C CYS A 76 -20.58 9.23 2.91
N ASP A 77 -20.15 9.26 1.65
CA ASP A 77 -21.04 9.24 0.49
C ASP A 77 -21.75 7.89 0.27
N LYS A 78 -21.29 6.83 0.96
CA LYS A 78 -21.87 5.49 1.02
C LYS A 78 -21.84 4.99 2.46
N THR A 79 -22.87 4.26 2.87
CA THR A 79 -22.97 3.65 4.21
C THR A 79 -22.97 2.12 4.11
N SER A 80 -22.82 1.44 5.25
CA SER A 80 -22.94 -0.03 5.35
C SER A 80 -24.32 -0.57 4.99
N LYS A 81 -25.31 0.30 4.76
CA LYS A 81 -26.65 -0.04 4.25
C LYS A 81 -26.76 0.07 2.73
N THR A 82 -25.70 0.51 2.05
CA THR A 82 -25.71 0.68 0.60
C THR A 82 -25.62 -0.67 -0.09
N MET A 83 -26.41 -0.88 -1.14
CA MET A 83 -26.25 -2.00 -2.06
C MET A 83 -25.13 -1.66 -3.05
N PHE A 84 -23.96 -2.28 -2.87
CA PHE A 84 -22.83 -2.10 -3.78
C PHE A 84 -23.04 -2.99 -5.00
N LYS A 85 -22.94 -2.40 -6.20
CA LYS A 85 -23.00 -3.17 -7.47
C LYS A 85 -21.71 -3.96 -7.65
N VAL A 86 -21.77 -5.01 -8.48
CA VAL A 86 -20.58 -5.73 -8.96
C VAL A 86 -19.61 -4.71 -9.59
N GLY A 87 -18.34 -4.79 -9.20
CA GLY A 87 -17.26 -3.87 -9.54
C GLY A 87 -16.61 -3.21 -8.32
N LYS A 88 -15.73 -2.24 -8.58
CA LYS A 88 -15.09 -1.38 -7.57
C LYS A 88 -15.96 -0.15 -7.32
N THR A 89 -16.23 0.15 -6.05
CA THR A 89 -16.91 1.37 -5.61
C THR A 89 -16.04 2.07 -4.56
N THR A 90 -15.63 3.30 -4.81
CA THR A 90 -14.91 4.11 -3.80
C THR A 90 -15.89 4.75 -2.83
N VAL A 91 -15.69 4.53 -1.53
CA VAL A 91 -16.37 5.24 -0.45
C VAL A 91 -15.51 6.40 -0.02
N ARG A 92 -16.07 7.61 0.01
CA ARG A 92 -15.39 8.85 0.39
C ARG A 92 -16.00 9.38 1.67
N CYS A 93 -15.16 9.63 2.65
CA CYS A 93 -15.56 10.11 3.96
C CYS A 93 -14.90 11.45 4.27
N ILE A 94 -15.62 12.30 4.98
CA ILE A 94 -15.16 13.59 5.48
C ILE A 94 -15.51 13.72 6.96
N ALA A 95 -14.65 14.39 7.71
CA ALA A 95 -14.93 14.80 9.09
C ALA A 95 -14.44 16.23 9.32
N PHE A 96 -15.07 16.92 10.26
CA PHE A 96 -14.71 18.27 10.67
C PHE A 96 -14.36 18.26 12.16
N ASP A 97 -13.26 18.90 12.53
CA ASP A 97 -12.95 19.15 13.94
C ASP A 97 -13.76 20.32 14.51
N SER A 98 -13.59 20.59 15.80
CA SER A 98 -14.29 21.69 16.49
C SER A 98 -13.89 23.09 16.01
N PHE A 99 -12.77 23.21 15.30
CA PHE A 99 -12.25 24.44 14.70
C PHE A 99 -12.68 24.60 13.23
N GLY A 100 -13.38 23.62 12.67
CA GLY A 100 -13.84 23.61 11.29
C GLY A 100 -12.80 23.11 10.28
N ASN A 101 -11.68 22.56 10.73
CA ASN A 101 -10.70 21.94 9.84
C ASN A 101 -11.27 20.63 9.28
N LYS A 102 -11.06 20.42 7.98
CA LYS A 102 -11.56 19.26 7.26
C LYS A 102 -10.48 18.19 7.13
N THR A 103 -10.82 16.96 7.47
CA THR A 103 -10.06 15.75 7.08
C THR A 103 -10.90 14.89 6.14
N SER A 104 -10.24 14.16 5.25
CA SER A 104 -10.89 13.29 4.29
C SER A 104 -10.10 12.02 4.07
N ASP A 105 -10.81 10.91 3.92
CA ASP A 105 -10.23 9.61 3.64
C ASP A 105 -11.17 8.79 2.74
N SER A 106 -10.64 7.75 2.11
CA SER A 106 -11.43 6.88 1.24
C SER A 106 -10.91 5.45 1.25
N PHE A 107 -11.84 4.52 1.05
CA PHE A 107 -11.52 3.11 0.87
C PHE A 107 -12.36 2.54 -0.27
N VAL A 108 -11.93 1.41 -0.82
CA VAL A 108 -12.57 0.74 -1.96
C VAL A 108 -13.40 -0.43 -1.45
N VAL A 109 -14.65 -0.49 -1.87
CA VAL A 109 -15.53 -1.65 -1.73
C VAL A 109 -15.57 -2.37 -3.06
N THR A 110 -15.20 -3.64 -3.03
CA THR A 110 -15.19 -4.50 -4.20
C THR A 110 -16.22 -5.62 -4.06
N ILE A 111 -17.13 -5.68 -5.04
CA ILE A 111 -18.07 -6.79 -5.19
C ILE A 111 -17.73 -7.52 -6.49
N GLY A 112 -17.40 -8.80 -6.45
CA GLY A 112 -17.17 -9.55 -7.69
C GLY A 112 -16.19 -10.69 -7.56
N TYR A 113 -15.97 -11.39 -8.66
CA TYR A 113 -14.98 -12.45 -8.82
C TYR A 113 -13.78 -12.01 -9.69
N GLU A 114 -13.84 -10.80 -10.23
CA GLU A 114 -12.85 -10.30 -11.20
C GLU A 114 -11.64 -9.63 -10.54
N ILE A 115 -11.58 -9.60 -9.21
CA ILE A 115 -10.50 -8.94 -8.48
C ILE A 115 -9.77 -9.98 -7.67
N VAL A 116 -8.47 -10.09 -7.94
CA VAL A 116 -7.60 -11.06 -7.28
C VAL A 116 -7.14 -10.42 -6.00
N ARG A 117 -7.39 -11.09 -4.87
CA ARG A 117 -6.85 -10.69 -3.58
C ARG A 117 -5.84 -11.74 -3.16
N ILE A 118 -4.59 -11.32 -3.07
CA ILE A 118 -3.47 -12.19 -2.74
C ILE A 118 -3.05 -11.87 -1.31
N PRO A 119 -3.00 -12.85 -0.41
CA PRO A 119 -2.59 -12.60 0.96
C PRO A 119 -1.19 -11.98 1.03
N ASP A 120 -1.03 -10.90 1.81
CA ASP A 120 0.24 -10.17 1.90
C ASP A 120 1.42 -11.06 2.34
N TRP A 121 1.17 -12.11 3.13
CA TRP A 121 2.22 -13.06 3.53
C TRP A 121 2.87 -13.77 2.33
N LEU A 122 2.18 -13.90 1.20
CA LEU A 122 2.73 -14.50 0.00
C LEU A 122 3.86 -13.64 -0.59
N LYS A 123 3.86 -12.31 -0.36
CA LYS A 123 4.96 -11.44 -0.81
C LYS A 123 6.30 -11.87 -0.22
N ASN A 124 6.32 -12.29 1.05
CA ASN A 124 7.55 -12.77 1.69
C ASN A 124 8.07 -14.05 1.04
N ILE A 125 7.19 -15.01 0.73
CA ILE A 125 7.57 -16.26 0.04
C ILE A 125 8.06 -15.96 -1.37
N THR A 126 7.37 -15.04 -2.06
CA THR A 126 7.73 -14.59 -3.40
C THR A 126 9.09 -13.92 -3.41
N GLN A 127 9.42 -13.13 -2.38
CA GLN A 127 10.75 -12.55 -2.22
C GLN A 127 11.83 -13.62 -2.01
N PHE A 128 11.54 -14.67 -1.23
CA PHE A 128 12.46 -15.80 -1.07
C PHE A 128 12.67 -16.54 -2.40
N TRP A 129 11.62 -16.74 -3.19
CA TRP A 129 11.73 -17.33 -4.51
C TRP A 129 12.58 -16.49 -5.48
N ILE A 130 12.32 -15.18 -5.57
CA ILE A 130 13.07 -14.25 -6.44
C ILE A 130 14.57 -14.24 -6.09
N SER A 131 14.90 -14.33 -4.81
CA SER A 131 16.28 -14.38 -4.33
C SER A 131 16.96 -15.76 -4.47
N GLY A 132 16.26 -16.75 -5.05
CA GLY A 132 16.76 -18.11 -5.26
C GLY A 132 16.78 -18.97 -3.99
N GLY A 133 16.09 -18.54 -2.93
CA GLY A 133 16.00 -19.27 -1.66
C GLY A 133 15.07 -20.48 -1.69
N ILE A 134 14.14 -20.54 -2.65
CA ILE A 134 13.31 -21.72 -2.96
C ILE A 134 13.25 -21.92 -4.47
N SER A 135 13.04 -23.16 -4.89
CA SER A 135 12.91 -23.54 -6.30
C SER A 135 11.57 -23.09 -6.90
N ASP A 136 11.51 -23.00 -8.23
CA ASP A 136 10.26 -22.71 -8.95
C ASP A 136 9.14 -23.70 -8.58
N ALA A 137 9.47 -24.99 -8.47
CA ALA A 137 8.51 -26.03 -8.12
C ALA A 137 7.90 -25.82 -6.73
N GLU A 138 8.70 -25.45 -5.73
CA GLU A 138 8.23 -25.18 -4.36
C GLU A 138 7.35 -23.93 -4.30
N TYR A 139 7.76 -22.87 -5.02
CA TYR A 139 6.96 -21.66 -5.12
C TYR A 139 5.62 -21.93 -5.82
N PHE A 140 5.62 -22.70 -6.91
CA PHE A 140 4.43 -23.05 -7.66
C PHE A 140 3.48 -23.97 -6.91
N GLN A 141 4.01 -24.89 -6.12
CA GLN A 141 3.18 -25.68 -5.21
C GLN A 141 2.46 -24.80 -4.18
N THR A 142 3.09 -23.71 -3.74
CA THR A 142 2.44 -22.71 -2.87
C THR A 142 1.30 -22.01 -3.60
N LEU A 143 1.49 -21.64 -4.87
CA LEU A 143 0.43 -21.05 -5.70
C LEU A 143 -0.73 -22.02 -5.96
N SER A 144 -0.44 -23.28 -6.30
CA SER A 144 -1.48 -24.32 -6.48
C SER A 144 -2.27 -24.54 -5.18
N PHE A 145 -1.60 -24.62 -4.02
CA PHE A 145 -2.28 -24.71 -2.73
C PHE A 145 -3.26 -23.55 -2.50
N LEU A 146 -2.83 -22.31 -2.78
CA LEU A 146 -3.68 -21.12 -2.63
C LEU A 146 -4.93 -21.18 -3.52
N LEU A 147 -4.79 -21.72 -4.73
CA LEU A 147 -5.90 -21.89 -5.67
C LEU A 147 -6.84 -23.03 -5.25
N ASP A 148 -6.29 -24.17 -4.85
CA ASP A 148 -7.04 -25.37 -4.47
C ASP A 148 -7.87 -25.15 -3.20
N GLU A 149 -7.28 -24.51 -2.19
CA GLU A 149 -7.95 -24.11 -0.96
C GLU A 149 -8.86 -22.89 -1.14
N LYS A 150 -8.92 -22.34 -2.36
CA LYS A 150 -9.72 -21.14 -2.71
C LYS A 150 -9.39 -19.95 -1.82
N ILE A 151 -8.12 -19.84 -1.42
CA ILE A 151 -7.58 -18.68 -0.69
C ILE A 151 -7.40 -17.52 -1.68
N ILE A 152 -6.98 -17.82 -2.91
CA ILE A 152 -6.96 -16.87 -4.02
C ILE A 152 -7.88 -17.37 -5.14
N HIS A 153 -8.55 -16.42 -5.80
CA HIS A 153 -9.28 -16.67 -7.04
C HIS A 153 -8.64 -15.86 -8.15
N VAL A 154 -8.26 -16.54 -9.23
CA VAL A 154 -7.68 -15.90 -10.40
C VAL A 154 -8.70 -16.01 -11.54
N PRO A 155 -9.38 -14.92 -11.94
CA PRO A 155 -10.30 -14.94 -13.05
C PRO A 155 -9.51 -15.23 -14.33
N TYR A 156 -9.99 -16.17 -15.15
CA TYR A 156 -9.38 -16.42 -16.44
C TYR A 156 -9.62 -15.20 -17.35
N THR A 157 -8.56 -14.50 -17.72
CA THR A 157 -8.59 -13.45 -18.75
C THR A 157 -7.72 -13.85 -19.93
N LYS A 158 -7.96 -13.23 -21.09
CA LYS A 158 -7.31 -13.62 -22.34
C LYS A 158 -5.83 -13.16 -22.31
N MET A 159 -4.91 -14.11 -22.46
CA MET A 159 -3.47 -13.88 -22.37
C MET A 159 -2.92 -12.79 -23.31
N PRO A 160 -1.79 -12.14 -22.93
CA PRO A 160 -0.96 -11.39 -23.86
C PRO A 160 -0.39 -12.32 -24.95
N LYS A 161 -0.47 -11.92 -26.23
CA LYS A 161 -0.12 -12.75 -27.40
C LYS A 161 1.35 -13.18 -27.52
N ASN A 162 2.25 -12.72 -26.65
CA ASN A 162 3.70 -12.83 -26.84
C ASN A 162 4.45 -13.56 -25.71
N ALA A 163 3.78 -14.37 -24.89
CA ALA A 163 4.47 -15.13 -23.84
C ALA A 163 5.09 -16.42 -24.43
N GLY A 164 6.42 -16.52 -24.43
CA GLY A 164 7.20 -17.64 -25.00
C GLY A 164 6.95 -18.99 -24.31
N ASP A 165 7.34 -20.08 -24.98
CA ASP A 165 6.76 -21.42 -24.73
C ASP A 165 7.54 -22.38 -23.81
N HIS A 166 8.80 -22.12 -23.42
CA HIS A 166 9.55 -23.10 -22.61
C HIS A 166 10.48 -22.38 -21.61
N GLU A 167 10.35 -22.76 -20.33
CA GLU A 167 10.82 -22.06 -19.12
C GLU A 167 9.91 -20.92 -18.65
N ILE A 168 9.83 -20.74 -17.33
CA ILE A 168 9.11 -19.63 -16.71
C ILE A 168 9.75 -18.36 -17.24
N PRO A 169 9.02 -17.55 -18.03
CA PRO A 169 9.65 -16.41 -18.64
C PRO A 169 10.14 -15.43 -17.57
N ILE A 170 11.28 -14.79 -17.82
CA ILE A 170 11.87 -13.77 -16.92
C ILE A 170 10.84 -12.72 -16.50
N TRP A 171 9.89 -12.37 -17.39
CA TRP A 171 8.85 -11.40 -17.07
C TRP A 171 7.96 -11.80 -15.88
N ILE A 172 7.78 -13.10 -15.60
CA ILE A 172 7.03 -13.57 -14.42
C ILE A 172 7.76 -13.16 -13.15
N GLN A 173 9.08 -13.41 -13.07
CA GLN A 173 9.89 -13.00 -11.91
C GLN A 173 9.99 -11.47 -11.82
N THR A 174 10.13 -10.76 -12.94
CA THR A 174 10.12 -9.28 -12.95
C THR A 174 8.80 -8.71 -12.42
N ASN A 175 7.66 -9.29 -12.81
CA ASN A 175 6.36 -8.87 -12.30
C ASN A 175 6.18 -9.22 -10.82
N ALA A 176 6.68 -10.40 -10.40
CA ALA A 176 6.67 -10.81 -9.00
C ALA A 176 7.47 -9.82 -8.13
N GLU A 177 8.64 -9.38 -8.58
CA GLU A 177 9.45 -8.38 -7.88
C GLU A 177 8.71 -7.05 -7.73
N ARG A 178 8.10 -6.56 -8.82
CA ARG A 178 7.29 -5.33 -8.79
C ARG A 178 6.09 -5.46 -7.84
N TRP A 179 5.44 -6.61 -7.81
CA TRP A 179 4.31 -6.88 -6.92
C TRP A 179 4.72 -6.91 -5.44
N VAL A 180 5.84 -7.55 -5.13
CA VAL A 180 6.40 -7.54 -3.77
C VAL A 180 6.75 -6.13 -3.32
N ASN A 181 7.33 -5.31 -4.21
CA ASN A 181 7.68 -3.92 -3.93
C ASN A 181 6.48 -2.96 -3.87
N GLY A 182 5.27 -3.43 -4.23
CA GLY A 182 4.05 -2.61 -4.25
C GLY A 182 3.87 -1.75 -5.50
N ASP A 183 4.74 -1.90 -6.51
CA ASP A 183 4.68 -1.22 -7.81
C ASP A 183 3.69 -1.89 -8.79
N MET A 184 3.05 -2.97 -8.35
CA MET A 184 2.08 -3.75 -9.10
C MET A 184 0.98 -4.23 -8.16
N SER A 185 -0.27 -4.14 -8.61
CA SER A 185 -1.43 -4.62 -7.87
C SER A 185 -1.60 -6.15 -7.97
N ASP A 186 -2.36 -6.74 -7.06
CA ASP A 186 -2.71 -8.17 -7.11
C ASP A 186 -3.38 -8.56 -8.43
N ASP A 187 -4.26 -7.70 -8.94
CA ASP A 187 -4.94 -7.88 -10.23
C ASP A 187 -3.93 -8.01 -11.38
N GLU A 188 -2.92 -7.13 -11.42
CA GLU A 188 -1.87 -7.14 -12.45
C GLU A 188 -0.92 -8.33 -12.27
N PHE A 189 -0.54 -8.66 -11.04
CA PHE A 189 0.30 -9.82 -10.77
C PHE A 189 -0.39 -11.13 -11.13
N SER A 190 -1.71 -11.20 -10.95
CA SER A 190 -2.52 -12.36 -11.30
C SER A 190 -2.43 -12.74 -12.78
N ILE A 191 -2.09 -11.80 -13.67
CA ILE A 191 -1.88 -12.09 -15.10
C ILE A 191 -0.75 -13.12 -15.28
N GLY A 192 0.29 -13.07 -14.43
CA GLY A 192 1.33 -14.09 -14.38
C GLY A 192 0.79 -15.45 -13.96
N MET A 193 -0.05 -15.49 -12.92
CA MET A 193 -0.69 -16.73 -12.45
C MET A 193 -1.63 -17.33 -13.51
N GLN A 194 -2.37 -16.49 -14.21
CA GLN A 194 -3.21 -16.91 -15.33
C GLN A 194 -2.34 -17.62 -16.37
N TRP A 195 -1.18 -17.06 -16.73
CA TRP A 195 -0.27 -17.68 -17.67
C TRP A 195 0.21 -19.06 -17.20
N LEU A 196 0.57 -19.19 -15.92
CA LEU A 196 0.97 -20.47 -15.33
C LEU A 196 -0.15 -21.52 -15.40
N LEU A 197 -1.41 -21.12 -15.14
CA LEU A 197 -2.60 -21.97 -15.27
C LEU A 197 -2.83 -22.43 -16.73
N ASP A 198 -2.72 -21.52 -17.70
CA ASP A 198 -2.93 -21.83 -19.13
C ASP A 198 -1.89 -22.81 -19.66
N LYS A 199 -0.63 -22.68 -19.19
CA LYS A 199 0.46 -23.61 -19.49
C LYS A 199 0.42 -24.89 -18.64
N LYS A 200 -0.53 -25.03 -17.72
CA LYS A 200 -0.68 -26.18 -16.81
C LYS A 200 0.57 -26.42 -15.95
N ILE A 201 1.22 -25.33 -15.55
CA ILE A 201 2.36 -25.35 -14.64
C ILE A 201 1.86 -25.38 -13.18
N ILE A 202 0.73 -24.72 -12.90
CA ILE A 202 0.02 -24.72 -11.61
C ILE A 202 -1.44 -25.10 -11.76
#